data_AF-A0A259HS54-F1
#
_entry.id   AF-A0A259HS54-F1
#
_cell.length_a   1.000
_cell.length_b   1.000
_cell.length_c   1.000
_cell.angle_alpha   90.00
_cell.angle_beta   90.00
_cell.angle_gamma   90.00
#
_symmetry.space_group_name_H-M   'P 1'
#
loop_
_entity.id
_entity.type
_entity.pdbx_description
1 polymer ?
#
loop_
_entity_poly.entity_id
_entity_poly.type
_entity_poly.pdbx_seq_one_letter_code
_entity_poly.pdbx_strand_id
1 'polypeptide(L)' 'MSENLIENLDFYYDESGNVVFTEHYHINKGHCCGHGCRHCPYQFESVPEPKRSQLLQRENA' A
#
# COMPACT_ATOMS: atom_id res chain seq x y z
N MET A 1 4.46 -15.19 13.46
CA MET A 1 3.01 -15.34 13.67
C MET A 1 2.39 -15.40 12.29
N SER A 2 1.65 -16.45 11.97
CA SER A 2 0.93 -16.57 10.69
C SER A 2 -0.22 -15.57 10.68
N GLU A 3 0.06 -14.37 10.16
CA GLU A 3 -0.96 -13.34 9.93
C GLU A 3 -1.92 -13.86 8.88
N ASN A 4 -3.12 -14.22 9.34
CA ASN A 4 -4.23 -14.49 8.44
C ASN A 4 -4.66 -13.12 7.91
N LEU A 5 -4.45 -12.89 6.61
CA LEU A 5 -5.06 -11.73 5.97
C LEU A 5 -6.58 -11.88 6.06
N ILE A 6 -7.25 -10.87 6.61
CA ILE A 6 -8.69 -10.85 6.78
C ILE A 6 -9.32 -10.19 5.54
N GLU A 7 -10.13 -10.95 4.81
CA GLU A 7 -10.94 -10.43 3.72
C GLU A 7 -11.91 -9.35 4.26
N ASN A 8 -12.01 -8.21 3.55
CA ASN A 8 -12.67 -6.96 3.94
C ASN A 8 -11.94 -6.08 4.96
N LEU A 9 -10.82 -6.53 5.56
CA LEU A 9 -9.99 -5.69 6.43
C LEU A 9 -8.64 -5.38 5.78
N ASP A 10 -7.89 -6.42 5.40
CA ASP A 10 -6.56 -6.33 4.80
C ASP A 10 -6.64 -6.23 3.28
N PHE A 11 -7.60 -6.91 2.67
CA PHE A 11 -7.83 -6.87 1.24
C PHE A 11 -9.30 -7.10 0.92
N TYR A 12 -9.74 -6.60 -0.23
CA TYR A 12 -11.07 -6.88 -0.77
C TYR A 12 -10.95 -7.24 -2.25
N TYR A 13 -11.97 -7.92 -2.77
CA TYR A 13 -12.09 -8.19 -4.19
C TYR A 13 -12.87 -7.06 -4.84
N ASP A 14 -12.26 -6.44 -5.85
CA ASP A 14 -12.95 -5.46 -6.70
C ASP A 14 -13.96 -6.16 -7.61
N GLU A 15 -14.87 -5.41 -8.24
CA GLU A 15 -15.90 -5.94 -9.16
C GLU A 15 -15.29 -6.73 -10.33
N SER A 16 -14.03 -6.43 -10.66
CA SER A 16 -13.25 -7.13 -11.67
C SER A 16 -12.60 -8.44 -11.19
N GLY A 17 -12.80 -8.84 -9.92
CA GLY A 17 -12.17 -10.02 -9.31
C GLY A 17 -10.70 -9.82 -8.92
N ASN A 18 -10.21 -8.58 -8.91
CA ASN A 18 -8.84 -8.25 -8.53
C ASN A 18 -8.73 -8.08 -7.01
N VAL A 19 -7.65 -8.60 -6.42
CA VAL A 19 -7.32 -8.40 -5.00
C VAL A 19 -6.78 -6.98 -4.81
N VAL A 20 -7.50 -6.17 -4.05
CA VAL A 20 -7.09 -4.82 -3.68
C VAL A 20 -6.74 -4.80 -2.20
N PHE A 21 -5.47 -4.53 -1.90
CA PHE A 21 -4.99 -4.38 -0.52
C PHE A 21 -5.37 -3.02 0.04
N THR A 22 -5.81 -3.01 1.30
CA THR A 22 -6.16 -1.80 2.04
C THR A 22 -4.94 -1.23 2.75
N GLU A 23 -5.09 -0.01 3.29
CA GLU A 23 -4.10 0.60 4.18
C GLU A 23 -3.84 -0.26 5.43
N HIS A 24 -4.87 -0.93 5.95
CA HIS A 24 -4.77 -1.82 7.10
C HIS A 24 -3.75 -2.94 6.88
N TYR A 25 -3.77 -3.57 5.70
CA TYR A 25 -2.77 -4.56 5.35
C TYR A 25 -1.37 -3.97 5.34
N HIS A 26 -1.21 -2.75 4.82
CA HIS A 26 0.10 -2.09 4.80
C HIS A 26 0.60 -1.80 6.22
N ILE A 27 -0.27 -1.31 7.11
CA ILE A 27 0.05 -1.07 8.53
C ILE A 27 0.42 -2.36 9.24
N ASN A 28 -0.38 -3.42 9.06
CA ASN A 28 -0.15 -4.72 9.69
C ASN A 28 1.16 -5.36 9.20
N LYS A 29 1.45 -5.22 7.89
CA LYS A 29 2.73 -5.64 7.30
C LYS A 29 3.94 -4.93 7.92
N GLY A 30 3.74 -3.75 8.51
CA GLY A 30 4.75 -3.03 9.29
C GLY A 30 5.88 -2.41 8.47
N HIS A 31 5.83 -2.46 7.13
CA HIS A 31 6.89 -1.90 6.28
C HIS A 31 6.38 -1.46 4.90
N CYS A 32 7.00 -0.40 4.37
CA CYS A 32 6.77 0.02 3.00
C CYS A 32 7.30 -1.03 2.00
N CYS A 33 6.46 -1.45 1.05
CA CYS A 33 6.80 -2.46 0.06
C CYS A 33 7.58 -1.92 -1.16
N GLY A 34 7.84 -0.60 -1.23
CA GLY A 34 8.62 0.02 -2.31
C GLY A 34 7.94 0.08 -3.68
N HIS A 35 6.67 -0.32 -3.80
CA HIS A 35 5.95 -0.36 -5.09
C HIS A 35 5.31 0.98 -5.50
N GLY A 36 5.23 1.95 -4.59
CA GLY A 36 4.60 3.23 -4.89
C GLY A 36 3.06 3.19 -4.87
N CYS A 37 2.47 2.52 -3.87
CA CYS A 37 1.02 2.43 -3.69
C CYS A 37 0.41 3.83 -3.44
N ARG A 38 -0.74 4.16 -4.05
CA ARG A 38 -1.32 5.51 -3.90
C ARG A 38 -1.75 5.86 -2.47
N HIS A 39 -2.16 4.88 -1.67
CA HIS A 39 -2.53 5.05 -0.26
C HIS A 39 -1.45 4.46 0.63
N CYS A 40 -0.18 4.83 0.39
CA CYS A 40 0.91 4.30 1.19
C CYS A 40 0.98 5.05 2.52
N PRO A 41 0.71 4.40 3.68
CA PRO A 41 0.78 5.08 4.97
C PRO A 41 2.22 5.46 5.37
N TYR A 42 3.22 4.93 4.66
CA TYR A 42 4.65 5.12 4.94
C TYR A 42 5.34 6.16 4.05
N GLN A 43 4.59 7.04 3.35
CA GLN A 43 5.17 8.12 2.54
C GLN A 43 6.27 7.65 1.57
N PHE A 44 6.05 6.47 0.98
CA PHE A 44 6.94 5.85 0.00
C PHE A 44 8.38 5.62 0.50
N GLU A 45 8.59 5.44 1.81
CA GLU A 45 9.90 5.20 2.46
C GLU A 45 10.81 4.22 1.68
N SER A 46 10.31 3.04 1.34
CA SER A 46 11.08 2.00 0.66
C SER A 46 11.14 2.17 -0.87
N VAL A 47 10.55 3.23 -1.42
CA VAL A 47 10.59 3.49 -2.87
C VAL A 47 11.92 4.20 -3.17
N PRO A 48 12.73 3.69 -4.11
CA PRO A 48 13.98 4.35 -4.49
C PRO A 48 13.71 5.68 -5.20
N GLU A 49 14.63 6.64 -4.99
CA GLU A 49 14.70 7.88 -5.75
C GLU A 49 15.03 7.59 -7.24
N PRO A 50 14.48 8.36 -8.19
CA PRO A 50 13.66 9.57 -8.04
C PRO A 50 12.15 9.31 -7.94
N LYS A 51 11.73 8.04 -7.95
CA LYS A 51 10.31 7.67 -8.06
C LYS A 51 9.51 8.06 -6.81
N ARG A 52 10.13 7.95 -5.63
CA ARG A 52 9.58 8.45 -4.36
C ARG A 52 9.16 9.91 -4.43
N SER A 53 10.06 10.80 -4.82
CA SER A 53 9.80 12.24 -4.94
C SER A 53 8.66 12.54 -5.92
N GLN A 54 8.57 11.82 -7.03
CA GLN A 54 7.47 11.98 -8.00
C GLN A 54 6.11 11.54 -7.43
N LEU A 55 6.08 10.51 -6.59
CA LEU A 55 4.85 10.01 -5.97
C LEU A 55 4.34 10.96 -4.88
N LEU A 56 5.25 11.48 -4.04
CA LEU A 56 4.93 12.49 -3.02
C LEU A 56 4.34 13.77 -3.62
N GLN A 57 4.85 14.19 -4.78
CA GLN A 57 4.33 15.36 -5.50
C GLN A 57 2.91 15.14 -6.03
N ARG A 58 2.56 13.91 -6.43
CA ARG A 58 1.23 13.58 -6.97
C ARG A 58 0.15 13.48 -5.91
N GLU A 59 0.51 13.17 -4.67
CA GLU A 59 -0.44 13.06 -3.55
C GLU A 59 -0.90 14.44 -3.05
N ASN A 60 -0.07 15.47 -3.19
CA ASN A 60 -0.33 16.84 -2.73
C ASN A 60 -0.96 17.77 -3.79
N ALA A 61 -1.42 17.23 -4.93
CA ALA A 61 -1.92 18.00 -6.08
C ALA A 61 -3.44 17.91 -6.23
#